data_AF-A0A8T7AB35-F1
#
_entry.id   AF-A0A8T7AB35-F1
#
_cell.length_a   1.000
_cell.length_b   1.000
_cell.length_c   1.000
_cell.angle_alpha   90.00
_cell.angle_beta   90.00
_cell.angle_gamma   90.00
#
_symmetry.space_group_name_H-M   'P 1'
#
loop_
_entity.id
_entity.type
_entity.pdbx_description
1 polymer ?
#
loop_
_entity_poly.entity_id
_entity_poly.type
_entity_poly.pdbx_seq_one_letter_code
_entity_poly.pdbx_strand_id
1 'polypeptide(L)'
;MKLSAGRLPEGFSLIEMLVVLAIAGLVATLVPQGLQRLYSGASLEKAAHDLAARLRDCSLRAQQFQRSLTAGTGASSKCRLVEPQGYRIVYEAGSQAIFHADGSSNGKTIWIGDSATQVAIKISPITSNVRVDRGAKR
;
A
#
# COMPACT_ATOMS: atom_id res chain seq x y z
N MET A 1 60.58 -12.11 -34.44
CA MET A 1 59.25 -12.52 -33.95
C MET A 1 59.22 -12.34 -32.44
N LYS A 2 58.43 -11.40 -31.92
CA LYS A 2 58.22 -11.19 -30.48
C LYS A 2 57.10 -12.14 -30.03
N LEU A 3 57.40 -13.10 -29.17
CA LEU A 3 56.40 -13.97 -28.57
C LEU A 3 55.73 -13.22 -27.42
N SER A 4 54.45 -12.92 -27.59
CA SER A 4 53.59 -12.34 -26.56
C SER A 4 53.22 -13.44 -25.57
N ALA A 5 53.69 -13.35 -24.33
CA ALA A 5 53.30 -14.28 -23.27
C ALA A 5 51.85 -13.98 -22.85
N GLY A 6 50.95 -14.92 -23.12
CA GLY A 6 49.58 -14.86 -22.64
C GLY A 6 49.53 -14.96 -21.12
N ARG A 7 48.85 -14.01 -20.47
CA ARG A 7 48.48 -14.11 -19.05
C ARG A 7 47.56 -15.33 -18.88
N LEU A 8 47.96 -16.26 -18.01
CA LEU A 8 47.07 -17.32 -17.54
C LEU A 8 45.98 -16.69 -16.65
N PRO A 9 44.73 -17.19 -16.70
CA PRO A 9 43.66 -16.73 -15.82
C PRO A 9 44.03 -17.07 -14.38
N GLU A 10 44.13 -16.04 -13.53
CA GLU A 10 44.34 -16.20 -12.09
C GLU A 10 43.11 -16.93 -11.50
N GLY A 11 43.33 -18.17 -11.05
CA GLY A 11 42.30 -18.95 -10.36
C GLY A 11 42.08 -18.39 -8.96
N PHE A 12 40.81 -18.24 -8.57
CA PHE A 12 40.41 -17.78 -7.23
C PHE A 12 41.08 -18.63 -6.14
N SER A 13 41.68 -17.97 -5.16
CA SER A 13 42.33 -18.66 -4.05
C SER A 13 41.31 -19.34 -3.13
N LEU A 14 41.68 -20.47 -2.53
CA LEU A 14 40.84 -21.18 -1.55
C LEU A 14 40.42 -20.25 -0.40
N ILE A 15 41.32 -19.35 0.02
CA ILE A 15 41.02 -18.38 1.08
C ILE A 15 40.01 -17.33 0.63
N GLU A 16 40.05 -16.97 -0.65
CA GLU A 16 39.17 -15.97 -1.25
C GLU A 16 37.74 -16.50 -1.33
N MET A 17 37.58 -17.77 -1.72
CA MET A 17 36.28 -18.45 -1.66
C MET A 17 35.75 -18.57 -0.24
N LEU A 18 36.61 -18.86 0.74
CA LEU A 18 36.20 -18.95 2.15
C LEU A 18 35.74 -17.58 2.68
N VAL A 19 36.45 -16.50 2.34
CA VAL A 19 36.08 -15.13 2.71
C VAL A 19 34.77 -14.71 2.04
N VAL A 20 34.57 -15.02 0.76
CA VAL A 20 33.31 -14.73 0.05
C VAL A 20 32.14 -15.44 0.72
N LEU A 21 32.29 -16.71 1.09
CA LEU A 21 31.24 -17.46 1.80
C LEU A 21 30.96 -16.89 3.19
N ALA A 22 32.00 -16.47 3.93
CA ALA A 22 31.83 -15.84 5.23
C ALA A 22 31.07 -14.50 5.11
N ILE A 23 31.42 -13.66 4.13
CA ILE A 23 30.74 -12.39 3.87
C ILE A 23 29.31 -12.64 3.40
N ALA A 24 29.09 -13.57 2.48
CA ALA A 24 27.75 -13.91 1.98
C ALA A 24 26.84 -14.43 3.11
N GLY A 25 27.37 -15.28 4.01
CA GLY A 25 26.65 -15.75 5.19
C GLY A 25 26.28 -14.62 6.14
N LEU A 26 27.19 -13.68 6.38
CA LEU A 26 26.92 -12.50 7.20
C LEU A 26 25.83 -11.61 6.58
N VAL A 27 25.94 -11.31 5.29
CA VAL A 27 24.96 -10.50 4.54
C VAL A 27 23.58 -11.16 4.53
N ALA A 28 23.51 -12.49 4.38
CA ALA A 28 22.25 -13.23 4.36
C ALA A 28 21.44 -13.08 5.67
N THR A 29 22.11 -12.81 6.80
CA THR A 29 21.42 -12.56 8.08
C THR A 29 20.86 -11.14 8.23
N LEU A 30 21.44 -10.16 7.53
CA LEU A 30 21.09 -8.74 7.66
C LEU A 30 19.95 -8.31 6.73
N VAL A 31 19.89 -8.89 5.53
CA VAL A 31 18.90 -8.53 4.49
C VAL A 31 17.42 -8.76 4.88
N PRO A 32 17.03 -9.86 5.58
CA PRO A 32 15.61 -10.19 5.80
C PRO A 32 14.83 -9.10 6.56
N GLN A 33 15.47 -8.42 7.50
CA GLN A 33 14.81 -7.44 8.37
C GLN A 33 14.45 -6.14 7.64
N GLY A 34 15.28 -5.71 6.67
CA GLY A 34 15.00 -4.52 5.86
C GLY A 34 13.95 -4.77 4.79
N LEU A 35 13.96 -5.97 4.22
CA LEU A 35 13.13 -6.33 3.07
C LEU A 35 11.63 -6.45 3.42
N GLN A 36 11.30 -6.90 4.62
CA GLN A 36 9.90 -6.99 5.08
C GLN A 36 9.18 -5.63 5.11
N ARG A 37 9.89 -4.55 5.47
CA ARG A 37 9.33 -3.18 5.52
C ARG A 37 9.08 -2.59 4.13
N LEU A 38 9.88 -2.99 3.14
CA LEU A 38 9.71 -2.57 1.76
C LEU A 38 8.48 -3.25 1.12
N TYR A 39 8.30 -4.54 1.37
CA TYR A 39 7.13 -5.27 0.86
C TYR A 39 5.81 -4.81 1.50
N SER A 40 5.80 -4.47 2.80
CA SER A 40 4.60 -4.00 3.47
C SER A 40 4.12 -2.64 2.94
N GLY A 41 5.04 -1.73 2.57
CA GLY A 41 4.68 -0.42 2.02
C GLY A 41 4.00 -0.50 0.65
N ALA A 42 4.52 -1.32 -0.26
CA ALA A 42 3.95 -1.48 -1.60
C ALA A 42 2.57 -2.16 -1.58
N SER A 43 2.39 -3.15 -0.69
CA SER A 43 1.10 -3.82 -0.49
C SER A 43 0.04 -2.87 0.08
N LEU A 44 0.41 -2.06 1.07
CA LEU A 44 -0.48 -1.06 1.67
C LEU A 44 -0.91 -0.01 0.65
N GLU A 45 0.00 0.44 -0.20
CA GLU A 45 -0.30 1.42 -1.25
C GLU A 45 -1.30 0.86 -2.27
N LYS A 46 -1.07 -0.37 -2.75
CA LYS A 46 -2.03 -1.05 -3.63
C LYS A 46 -3.40 -1.17 -2.97
N ALA A 47 -3.43 -1.59 -1.70
CA ALA A 47 -4.67 -1.71 -0.93
C ALA A 47 -5.41 -0.36 -0.78
N ALA A 48 -4.68 0.74 -0.57
CA ALA A 48 -5.25 2.08 -0.52
C ALA A 48 -5.82 2.52 -1.86
N HIS A 49 -5.15 2.22 -2.98
CA HIS A 49 -5.65 2.51 -4.31
C HIS A 49 -6.90 1.69 -4.67
N ASP A 50 -6.91 0.39 -4.33
CA ASP A 50 -8.08 -0.48 -4.52
C ASP A 50 -9.28 0.02 -3.70
N LEU A 51 -9.04 0.44 -2.46
CA LEU A 51 -10.07 1.02 -1.60
C LEU A 51 -10.59 2.34 -2.17
N ALA A 52 -9.71 3.21 -2.66
CA ALA A 52 -10.08 4.44 -3.32
C ALA A 52 -10.92 4.20 -4.58
N ALA A 53 -10.60 3.17 -5.38
CA ALA A 53 -11.39 2.79 -6.55
C ALA A 53 -12.80 2.35 -6.17
N ARG A 54 -12.96 1.55 -5.10
CA ARG A 54 -14.26 1.13 -4.58
C ARG A 54 -15.11 2.30 -4.07
N LEU A 55 -14.49 3.29 -3.44
CA LEU A 55 -15.16 4.50 -3.00
C LEU A 55 -15.66 5.34 -4.19
N ARG A 56 -14.84 5.47 -5.25
CA ARG A 56 -15.26 6.14 -6.49
C ARG A 56 -16.42 5.40 -7.16
N ASP A 57 -16.35 4.07 -7.24
CA ASP A 57 -17.46 3.25 -7.76
C ASP A 57 -18.75 3.46 -6.95
N CYS A 58 -18.66 3.54 -5.63
CA CYS A 58 -19.81 3.85 -4.79
C CYS A 58 -20.44 5.23 -5.10
N SER A 59 -19.60 6.25 -5.29
CA SER A 59 -20.04 7.60 -5.67
C SER A 59 -20.79 7.57 -7.01
N LEU A 60 -20.22 6.90 -8.02
CA LEU A 60 -20.85 6.74 -9.33
C LEU A 60 -22.20 6.02 -9.23
N ARG A 61 -22.29 4.96 -8.41
CA ARG A 61 -23.56 4.27 -8.17
C ARG A 61 -24.59 5.15 -7.47
N ALA A 62 -24.18 5.99 -6.52
CA ALA A 62 -25.09 6.90 -5.82
C ALA A 62 -25.74 7.88 -6.81
N GLN A 63 -24.95 8.42 -7.74
CA GLN A 63 -25.42 9.27 -8.84
C GLN A 63 -26.30 8.49 -9.82
N GLN A 64 -25.88 7.30 -10.25
CA GLN A 64 -26.62 6.47 -11.21
C GLN A 64 -28.00 6.07 -10.67
N PHE A 65 -28.08 5.68 -9.40
CA PHE A 65 -29.34 5.27 -8.77
C PHE A 65 -30.14 6.45 -8.19
N GLN A 66 -29.64 7.69 -8.33
CA GLN A 66 -30.26 8.90 -7.80
C GLN A 66 -30.64 8.77 -6.30
N ARG A 67 -29.76 8.14 -5.50
CA ARG A 67 -29.98 7.94 -4.07
C ARG A 67 -28.68 7.96 -3.29
N SER A 68 -28.76 8.34 -2.02
CA SER A 68 -27.60 8.28 -1.12
C SER A 68 -27.19 6.85 -0.80
N LEU A 69 -25.89 6.57 -0.87
CA LEU A 69 -25.29 5.29 -0.53
C LEU A 69 -24.22 5.46 0.55
N THR A 70 -24.20 4.53 1.49
CA THR A 70 -23.20 4.50 2.56
C THR A 70 -22.10 3.50 2.21
N ALA A 71 -20.86 3.96 2.23
CA ALA A 71 -19.67 3.15 2.06
C ALA A 71 -19.04 2.81 3.42
N GLY A 72 -18.93 1.52 3.71
CA GLY A 72 -18.46 1.03 4.99
C GLY A 72 -18.14 -0.46 5.01
N THR A 73 -17.49 -0.95 6.05
CA THR A 73 -17.24 -2.38 6.28
C THR A 73 -18.43 -3.11 6.91
N GLY A 74 -19.37 -2.36 7.50
CA GLY A 74 -20.53 -2.90 8.22
C GLY A 74 -21.59 -3.54 7.32
N ALA A 75 -22.42 -4.39 7.89
CA ALA A 75 -23.52 -5.06 7.19
C ALA A 75 -24.59 -4.09 6.65
N SER A 76 -24.71 -2.90 7.25
CA SER A 76 -25.65 -1.84 6.84
C SER A 76 -25.15 -1.04 5.62
N SER A 77 -23.87 -1.16 5.27
CA SER A 77 -23.27 -0.39 4.19
C SER A 77 -23.73 -0.91 2.82
N LYS A 78 -24.30 -0.01 2.00
CA LYS A 78 -24.74 -0.35 0.64
C LYS A 78 -23.56 -0.54 -0.32
N CYS A 79 -22.46 0.14 -0.05
CA CYS A 79 -21.18 -0.10 -0.71
C CYS A 79 -20.22 -0.74 0.29
N ARG A 80 -20.06 -2.06 0.19
CA ARG A 80 -19.23 -2.79 1.14
C ARG A 80 -17.74 -2.60 0.81
N LEU A 81 -17.01 -2.05 1.77
CA LEU A 81 -15.55 -2.01 1.74
C LEU A 81 -15.04 -3.32 2.35
N VAL A 82 -14.06 -3.93 1.68
CA VAL A 82 -13.44 -5.17 2.14
C VAL A 82 -12.10 -4.78 2.75
N GLU A 83 -11.85 -5.22 3.99
CA GLU A 83 -10.56 -5.04 4.62
C GLU A 83 -9.51 -5.92 3.91
N PRO A 84 -8.41 -5.34 3.41
CA PRO A 84 -7.32 -6.11 2.84
C PRO A 84 -6.58 -6.88 3.94
N GLN A 85 -6.01 -8.03 3.59
CA GLN A 85 -5.33 -8.88 4.57
C GLN A 85 -4.20 -8.13 5.26
N GLY A 86 -4.17 -8.19 6.60
CA GLY A 86 -3.14 -7.55 7.41
C GLY A 86 -3.36 -6.06 7.70
N TYR A 87 -4.39 -5.42 7.12
CA TYR A 87 -4.69 -4.00 7.33
C TYR A 87 -6.13 -3.80 7.79
N ARG A 88 -6.33 -2.79 8.63
CA ARG A 88 -7.66 -2.39 9.10
C ARG A 88 -8.10 -1.09 8.48
N ILE A 89 -9.41 -0.96 8.27
CA ILE A 89 -10.02 0.29 7.83
C ILE A 89 -10.53 1.04 9.06
N VAL A 90 -10.07 2.27 9.26
CA VAL A 90 -10.46 3.12 10.38
C VAL A 90 -11.08 4.41 9.86
N TYR A 91 -12.30 4.70 10.33
CA TYR A 91 -13.05 5.89 9.94
C TYR A 91 -12.76 7.06 10.88
N GLU A 92 -12.58 8.26 10.33
CA GLU A 92 -12.52 9.49 11.11
C GLU A 92 -13.84 9.75 11.84
N ALA A 93 -13.77 9.98 13.16
CA ALA A 93 -14.92 10.19 14.04
C ALA A 93 -16.02 9.09 13.96
N GLY A 94 -15.63 7.85 13.65
CA GLY A 94 -16.50 6.66 13.76
C GLY A 94 -17.70 6.62 12.80
N SER A 95 -17.76 7.50 11.79
CA SER A 95 -18.88 7.58 10.85
C SER A 95 -18.47 7.10 9.46
N GLN A 96 -19.35 6.32 8.83
CA GLN A 96 -19.15 5.81 7.47
C GLN A 96 -19.18 6.96 6.44
N ALA A 97 -18.54 6.75 5.29
CA ALA A 97 -18.62 7.70 4.19
C ALA A 97 -20.01 7.61 3.55
N ILE A 98 -20.62 8.76 3.26
CA ILE A 98 -21.92 8.84 2.60
C ILE A 98 -21.72 9.60 1.29
N PHE A 99 -22.17 9.00 0.20
CA PHE A 99 -22.22 9.61 -1.12
C PHE A 99 -23.67 9.92 -1.47
N HIS A 100 -23.92 11.10 -2.05
CA HIS A 100 -25.24 11.59 -2.40
C HIS A 100 -25.49 11.52 -3.90
N ALA A 101 -26.77 11.56 -4.29
CA ALA A 101 -27.21 11.50 -5.69
C ALA A 101 -26.70 12.66 -6.54
N ASP A 102 -26.48 13.82 -5.91
CA ASP A 102 -25.99 15.05 -6.53
C ASP A 102 -24.46 15.05 -6.77
N GLY A 103 -23.78 13.98 -6.36
CA GLY A 103 -22.33 13.83 -6.46
C GLY A 103 -21.53 14.46 -5.32
N SER A 104 -22.20 14.97 -4.29
CA SER A 104 -21.57 15.38 -3.03
C SER A 104 -21.34 14.18 -2.09
N SER A 105 -20.54 14.40 -1.04
CA SER A 105 -20.30 13.45 0.04
C SER A 105 -20.27 14.16 1.39
N ASN A 106 -20.28 13.38 2.47
CA ASN A 106 -20.11 13.92 3.82
C ASN A 106 -18.67 14.33 4.18
N GLY A 107 -17.71 14.26 3.25
CA GLY A 107 -16.32 14.68 3.43
C GLY A 107 -15.62 13.94 4.57
N LYS A 108 -14.92 12.84 4.25
CA LYS A 108 -14.31 11.97 5.28
C LYS A 108 -12.88 11.59 4.94
N THR A 109 -12.08 11.40 5.98
CA THR A 109 -10.81 10.68 5.88
C THR A 109 -10.99 9.26 6.35
N ILE A 110 -10.61 8.31 5.50
CA ILE A 110 -10.56 6.89 5.81
C ILE A 110 -9.09 6.50 5.92
N TRP A 111 -8.71 5.90 7.04
CA TRP A 111 -7.36 5.41 7.27
C TRP A 111 -7.30 3.93 6.97
N ILE A 112 -6.26 3.50 6.28
CA ILE A 112 -5.97 2.09 6.06
C ILE A 112 -4.54 1.81 6.52
N GLY A 113 -4.35 0.72 7.25
CA GLY A 113 -3.02 0.37 7.74
C GLY A 113 -3.02 -0.59 8.90
N ASP A 114 -1.83 -0.76 9.47
CA ASP A 114 -1.58 -1.52 10.69
C ASP A 114 -1.12 -0.56 11.81
N SER A 115 -0.51 -1.11 12.87
CA SER A 115 0.04 -0.32 13.97
C SER A 115 1.30 0.47 13.60
N ALA A 116 2.00 0.12 12.51
CA ALA A 116 3.28 0.69 12.13
C ALA A 116 3.19 1.63 10.93
N THR A 117 2.24 1.39 10.02
CA THR A 117 2.10 2.08 8.74
C THR A 117 0.64 2.37 8.45
N GLN A 118 0.33 3.61 8.09
CA GLN A 118 -1.02 4.05 7.76
C GLN A 118 -1.00 4.97 6.54
N VAL A 119 -2.05 4.86 5.73
CA VAL A 119 -2.32 5.70 4.58
C VAL A 119 -3.71 6.31 4.73
N ALA A 120 -3.83 7.59 4.45
CA ALA A 120 -5.10 8.29 4.47
C ALA A 120 -5.74 8.27 3.08
N ILE A 121 -7.07 8.13 3.04
CA ILE A 121 -7.89 8.30 1.85
C ILE A 121 -8.86 9.43 2.16
N LYS A 122 -8.65 10.57 1.51
CA LYS A 122 -9.45 11.78 1.70
C LYS A 122 -10.56 11.83 0.67
N ILE A 123 -11.78 12.08 1.13
CA ILE A 123 -12.97 12.25 0.30
C ILE A 123 -13.40 13.71 0.41
N SER A 124 -13.49 14.40 -0.72
CA SER A 124 -13.95 15.79 -0.76
C SER A 124 -15.48 15.88 -0.60
N PRO A 125 -16.00 16.75 0.28
CA PRO A 125 -17.45 16.85 0.56
C PRO A 125 -18.27 17.32 -0.65
N ILE A 126 -17.72 18.17 -1.52
CA ILE A 126 -18.51 18.77 -2.61
C ILE A 126 -18.43 17.95 -3.89
N THR A 127 -17.24 17.42 -4.20
CA THR A 127 -16.97 16.77 -5.49
C THR A 127 -16.93 15.25 -5.40
N SER A 128 -17.05 14.68 -4.19
CA SER A 128 -16.78 13.27 -3.90
C SER A 128 -15.45 12.76 -4.45
N ASN A 129 -14.49 13.66 -4.69
CA ASN A 129 -13.18 13.30 -5.19
C ASN A 129 -12.45 12.50 -4.10
N VAL A 130 -12.00 11.30 -4.48
CA VAL A 130 -11.28 10.39 -3.59
C VAL A 130 -9.79 10.46 -3.93
N ARG A 131 -8.97 10.83 -2.96
CA ARG A 131 -7.51 10.92 -3.09
C ARG A 131 -6.82 10.11 -2.01
N VAL A 132 -5.77 9.39 -2.42
CA VAL A 132 -4.87 8.69 -1.50
C VAL A 132 -3.78 9.68 -1.09
N ASP A 133 -3.56 9.83 0.22
CA ASP A 133 -2.59 10.72 0.81
C ASP A 133 -1.66 9.92 1.73
N ARG A 134 -0.35 9.99 1.47
CA ARG A 134 0.70 9.41 2.31
C ARG A 134 0.96 10.35 3.51
N GLY A 135 -0.09 10.75 4.21
CA GLY A 135 0.03 11.52 5.45
C GLY A 135 0.02 10.55 6.63
N ALA A 136 1.11 10.48 7.39
CA ALA A 136 1.12 9.77 8.67
C ALA A 136 0.13 10.43 9.65
N LYS A 137 -0.62 9.61 10.39
CA LYS A 137 -1.32 10.08 11.58
C LYS A 137 -0.24 10.48 12.59
N ARG A 138 -0.13 11.78 12.89
CA ARG A 138 0.67 12.28 14.02
C ARG A 138 0.02 11.88 15.33
#